data_AF-A0A269ZAM8-F1
#
_entry.id   AF-A0A269ZAM8-F1
#
_cell.length_a   1.000
_cell.length_b   1.000
_cell.length_c   1.000
_cell.angle_alpha   90.00
_cell.angle_beta   90.00
_cell.angle_gamma   90.00
#
_symmetry.space_group_name_H-M   'P 1'
#
loop_
_entity.id
_entity.type
_entity.pdbx_description
1 polymer ?
#
loop_
_entity_poly.entity_id
_entity_poly.type
_entity_poly.pdbx_seq_one_letter_code
_entity_poly.pdbx_strand_id
1 'polypeptide(L)'
;MTDYTANTVAVRENMDPAAQVKTLAHELGHVLLHGPDQDEARQHRGIGEVEAESVALMIGAAHGMDTSGYTVPYVSTWAARVDGKEPVEVVRATGERVRKTALTILDQLDTAQVGDGTPPGLDRDAAQREAPAQAQASPTAEPASPRQATPSLEPATRPAPVSPFEGRGL
;
A
#
# COMPACT_ATOMS: atom_id res chain seq x y z
N MET A 1 24.22 -2.51 1.74
CA MET A 1 23.71 -2.49 3.12
C MET A 1 23.54 -1.05 3.55
N THR A 2 22.33 -0.71 3.99
CA THR A 2 21.98 0.56 4.61
C THR A 2 22.19 0.48 6.12
N ASP A 3 23.00 1.39 6.66
CA ASP A 3 23.15 1.61 8.10
C ASP A 3 22.55 2.98 8.45
N TYR A 4 21.35 2.94 9.04
CA TYR A 4 20.63 4.15 9.46
C TYR A 4 21.28 4.86 10.65
N THR A 5 22.06 4.16 11.47
CA THR A 5 22.73 4.78 12.63
C THR A 5 23.96 5.55 12.17
N ALA A 6 24.73 4.97 11.24
CA ALA A 6 25.90 5.60 10.66
C ALA A 6 25.59 6.56 9.50
N ASN A 7 24.35 6.57 8.99
CA ASN A 7 23.95 7.26 7.76
C ASN A 7 24.82 6.87 6.56
N THR A 8 25.06 5.57 6.38
CA THR A 8 25.89 5.07 5.28
C THR A 8 25.18 3.99 4.46
N VAL A 9 25.52 3.95 3.17
CA VAL A 9 25.14 2.89 2.24
C VAL A 9 26.43 2.25 1.71
N ALA A 10 26.56 0.94 1.86
CA ALA A 10 27.72 0.18 1.40
C ALA A 10 27.35 -0.79 0.27
N VAL A 11 28.13 -0.80 -0.80
CA VAL A 11 28.03 -1.73 -1.93
C VAL A 11 29.36 -2.49 -2.04
N ARG A 12 29.33 -3.80 -2.30
CA ARG A 12 30.58 -4.54 -2.53
C ARG A 12 31.12 -4.24 -3.93
N GLU A 13 32.40 -3.95 -4.02
CA GLU A 13 33.04 -3.56 -5.29
C GLU A 13 33.39 -4.76 -6.19
N ASN A 14 33.49 -5.96 -5.61
CA ASN A 14 33.92 -7.18 -6.31
C ASN A 14 32.76 -7.98 -6.93
N MET A 15 31.86 -7.28 -7.64
CA MET A 15 30.76 -7.90 -8.40
C MET A 15 30.58 -7.18 -9.74
N ASP A 16 29.86 -7.81 -10.68
CA ASP A 16 29.58 -7.19 -11.98
C ASP A 16 28.86 -5.85 -11.80
N PRO A 17 29.12 -4.85 -12.68
CA PRO A 17 28.56 -3.50 -12.53
C PRO A 17 27.02 -3.47 -12.40
N ALA A 18 26.32 -4.33 -13.14
CA ALA A 18 24.87 -4.46 -13.04
C ALA A 18 24.40 -4.88 -11.64
N ALA A 19 25.12 -5.81 -11.00
CA ALA A 19 24.82 -6.23 -9.64
C ALA A 19 25.13 -5.12 -8.61
N GLN A 20 26.14 -4.28 -8.87
CA GLN A 20 26.44 -3.11 -8.03
C GLN A 20 25.32 -2.08 -8.13
N VAL A 21 24.88 -1.73 -9.34
CA VAL A 21 23.78 -0.78 -9.58
C VAL A 21 22.50 -1.28 -8.94
N LYS A 22 22.15 -2.56 -9.13
CA LYS A 22 20.99 -3.19 -8.50
C LYS A 22 21.06 -3.10 -6.98
N THR A 23 22.23 -3.40 -6.41
CA THR A 23 22.45 -3.29 -4.96
C THR A 23 22.28 -1.86 -4.49
N LEU A 24 22.92 -0.88 -5.15
CA LEU A 24 22.83 0.53 -4.78
C LEU A 24 21.38 1.03 -4.86
N ALA A 25 20.66 0.69 -5.92
CA ALA A 25 19.26 1.07 -6.11
C ALA A 25 18.35 0.43 -5.04
N HIS A 26 18.61 -0.82 -4.65
CA HIS A 26 17.91 -1.49 -3.56
C HIS A 26 18.12 -0.76 -2.22
N GLU A 27 19.36 -0.42 -1.89
CA GLU A 27 19.67 0.33 -0.65
C GLU A 27 19.09 1.75 -0.67
N LEU A 28 19.08 2.42 -1.83
CA LEU A 28 18.40 3.71 -1.96
C LEU A 28 16.89 3.57 -1.75
N GLY A 29 16.28 2.49 -2.21
CA GLY A 29 14.89 2.14 -1.92
C GLY A 29 14.63 2.05 -0.42
N HIS A 30 15.50 1.38 0.33
CA HIS A 30 15.45 1.35 1.79
C HIS A 30 15.54 2.75 2.41
N VAL A 31 16.52 3.56 2.01
CA VAL A 31 16.70 4.93 2.52
C VAL A 31 15.43 5.77 2.34
N LEU A 32 14.81 5.71 1.16
CA LEU A 32 13.66 6.55 0.83
C LEU A 32 12.33 6.05 1.40
N LEU A 33 12.20 4.74 1.66
CA LEU A 33 10.94 4.15 2.08
C LEU A 33 10.91 3.70 3.55
N HIS A 34 12.05 3.39 4.19
CA HIS A 34 12.09 2.65 5.46
C HIS A 34 13.07 3.25 6.49
N GLY A 35 13.19 4.58 6.54
CA GLY A 35 14.03 5.29 7.50
C GLY A 35 13.81 4.90 8.98
N PRO A 36 14.69 5.35 9.88
CA PRO A 36 14.72 4.92 11.29
C PRO A 36 13.42 5.17 12.05
N ASP A 37 12.63 6.16 11.63
CA ASP A 37 11.35 6.53 12.25
C ASP A 37 10.12 5.85 11.62
N GLN A 38 10.31 4.98 10.61
CA GLN A 38 9.23 4.31 9.88
C GLN A 38 8.95 2.90 10.45
N ASP A 39 8.27 2.85 11.60
CA ASP A 39 7.99 1.62 12.35
C ASP A 39 7.12 0.61 11.61
N GLU A 40 6.14 1.04 10.80
CA GLU A 40 5.27 0.15 10.03
C GLU A 40 6.06 -0.67 8.99
N ALA A 41 7.11 -0.10 8.40
CA ALA A 41 7.98 -0.79 7.45
C ALA A 41 8.87 -1.85 8.14
N ARG A 42 9.25 -1.64 9.41
CA ARG A 42 10.01 -2.61 10.20
C ARG A 42 9.18 -3.81 10.62
N GLN A 43 7.89 -3.62 10.92
CA GLN A 43 6.98 -4.69 11.35
C GLN A 43 6.74 -5.73 10.26
N HIS A 44 6.86 -5.35 9.00
CA HIS A 44 6.83 -6.28 7.88
C HIS A 44 8.12 -6.20 7.07
N ARG A 45 9.25 -6.56 7.69
CA ARG A 45 10.56 -6.62 7.00
C ARG A 45 10.47 -7.24 5.60
N GLY A 46 9.66 -8.28 5.40
CA GLY A 46 9.43 -8.88 4.09
C GLY A 46 8.82 -7.95 3.04
N ILE A 47 7.91 -7.05 3.43
CA ILE A 47 7.35 -6.01 2.55
C ILE A 47 8.42 -4.99 2.21
N GLY A 48 9.22 -4.54 3.19
CA GLY A 48 10.28 -3.57 2.92
C GLY A 48 11.33 -4.09 1.92
N GLU A 49 11.72 -5.35 2.05
CA GLU A 49 12.62 -6.02 1.08
C GLU A 49 11.97 -6.12 -0.31
N VAL A 50 10.67 -6.44 -0.38
CA VAL A 50 9.91 -6.46 -1.65
C VAL A 50 9.86 -5.08 -2.28
N GLU A 51 9.64 -4.03 -1.50
CA GLU A 51 9.57 -2.66 -1.98
C GLU A 51 10.93 -2.20 -2.52
N ALA A 52 12.00 -2.38 -1.75
CA ALA A 52 13.36 -2.04 -2.16
C ALA A 52 13.80 -2.81 -3.41
N GLU A 53 13.52 -4.11 -3.47
CA GLU A 53 13.81 -4.93 -4.65
C GLU A 53 13.02 -4.45 -5.87
N SER A 54 11.75 -4.09 -5.70
CA SER A 54 10.91 -3.61 -6.80
C SER A 54 11.37 -2.25 -7.31
N VAL A 55 11.85 -1.35 -6.44
CA VAL A 55 12.47 -0.07 -6.85
C VAL A 55 13.72 -0.34 -7.69
N ALA A 56 14.60 -1.24 -7.24
CA ALA A 56 15.80 -1.60 -7.98
C ALA A 56 15.49 -2.19 -9.37
N LEU A 57 14.43 -3.00 -9.47
CA LEU A 57 13.97 -3.57 -10.74
C LEU A 57 13.49 -2.49 -11.71
N MET A 58 12.68 -1.54 -11.25
CA MET A 58 12.20 -0.45 -12.10
C MET A 58 13.35 0.42 -12.61
N ILE A 59 14.33 0.73 -11.75
CA ILE A 59 15.52 1.49 -12.15
C ILE A 59 16.35 0.71 -13.17
N GLY A 60 16.59 -0.58 -12.92
CA GLY A 60 17.34 -1.43 -13.85
C GLY A 60 16.65 -1.54 -15.22
N ALA A 61 15.34 -1.76 -15.22
CA ALA A 61 14.54 -1.82 -16.45
C ALA A 61 14.55 -0.50 -17.23
N ALA A 62 14.42 0.63 -16.53
CA ALA A 62 14.53 1.96 -17.14
C ALA A 62 15.91 2.22 -17.78
N HIS A 63 16.96 1.50 -17.37
CA HIS A 63 18.30 1.60 -17.96
C HIS A 63 18.64 0.41 -18.88
N GLY A 64 17.65 -0.40 -19.26
CA GLY A 64 17.85 -1.54 -20.18
C GLY A 64 18.67 -2.68 -19.61
N MET A 65 18.81 -2.78 -18.27
CA MET A 65 19.46 -3.92 -17.63
C MET A 65 18.60 -5.18 -17.78
N ASP A 66 19.26 -6.33 -17.99
CA ASP A 66 18.58 -7.62 -17.90
C ASP A 66 18.15 -7.88 -16.45
N THR A 67 16.85 -7.91 -16.22
CA THR A 67 16.23 -8.14 -14.91
C THR A 67 15.63 -9.54 -14.79
N SER A 68 15.78 -10.40 -15.80
CA SER A 68 15.14 -11.73 -15.85
C SER A 68 15.57 -12.66 -14.72
N GLY A 69 16.81 -12.51 -14.23
CA GLY A 69 17.32 -13.26 -13.09
C GLY A 69 16.90 -12.70 -11.72
N TYR A 70 16.26 -11.54 -11.68
CA TYR A 70 15.80 -10.92 -10.43
C TYR A 70 14.36 -11.33 -10.15
N THR A 71 14.05 -11.60 -8.88
CA THR A 71 12.74 -12.15 -8.49
C THR A 71 12.15 -11.38 -7.33
N VAL A 72 10.85 -11.11 -7.44
CA VAL A 72 10.06 -10.60 -6.33
C VAL A 72 9.41 -11.80 -5.64
N PRO A 73 9.52 -11.94 -4.30
CA PRO A 73 8.87 -13.00 -3.54
C PRO A 73 7.37 -13.12 -3.82
N TYR A 74 6.81 -14.32 -3.65
CA TYR A 74 5.43 -14.64 -3.99
C TYR A 74 4.42 -13.71 -3.30
N VAL A 75 3.77 -12.87 -4.12
CA VAL A 75 3.00 -11.70 -3.69
C VAL A 75 1.87 -12.05 -2.72
N SER A 76 1.13 -13.10 -3.02
CA SER A 76 -0.03 -13.49 -2.20
C SER A 76 0.37 -13.97 -0.79
N THR A 77 1.58 -14.52 -0.62
CA THR A 77 2.03 -15.02 0.69
C THR A 77 2.39 -13.91 1.67
N TRP A 78 2.97 -12.79 1.22
CA TRP A 78 3.27 -11.69 2.13
C TRP A 78 2.09 -10.73 2.28
N ALA A 79 1.31 -10.51 1.22
CA ALA A 79 0.14 -9.64 1.28
C ALA A 79 -0.92 -10.17 2.27
N ALA A 80 -1.10 -11.49 2.36
CA ALA A 80 -2.03 -12.13 3.30
C ALA A 80 -1.57 -12.12 4.76
N ARG A 81 -0.37 -11.63 5.07
CA ARG A 81 0.19 -11.57 6.43
C ARG A 81 0.05 -10.18 7.09
N VAL A 82 -0.58 -9.24 6.41
CA VAL A 82 -0.85 -7.91 6.96
C VAL A 82 -2.20 -7.94 7.65
N ASP A 83 -2.19 -7.88 8.98
CA ASP A 83 -3.39 -7.98 9.79
C ASP A 83 -4.36 -6.83 9.48
N GLY A 84 -5.64 -7.18 9.32
CA GLY A 84 -6.72 -6.20 9.14
C GLY A 84 -6.76 -5.48 7.79
N LYS A 85 -6.05 -5.97 6.76
CA LYS A 85 -6.13 -5.44 5.38
C LYS A 85 -6.38 -6.55 4.37
N GLU A 86 -7.13 -6.23 3.31
CA GLU A 86 -7.30 -7.16 2.21
C GLU A 86 -6.00 -7.28 1.40
N PRO A 87 -5.58 -8.49 0.99
CA PRO A 87 -4.31 -8.69 0.28
C PRO A 87 -4.17 -7.81 -0.97
N VAL A 88 -5.27 -7.59 -1.70
CA VAL A 88 -5.28 -6.74 -2.90
C VAL A 88 -4.97 -5.27 -2.57
N GLU A 89 -5.46 -4.76 -1.45
CA GLU A 89 -5.21 -3.38 -1.01
C GLU A 89 -3.74 -3.22 -0.61
N VAL A 90 -3.19 -4.21 0.08
CA VAL A 90 -1.77 -4.27 0.46
C VAL A 90 -0.88 -4.24 -0.78
N VAL A 91 -1.17 -5.08 -1.77
CA VAL A 91 -0.41 -5.12 -3.04
C VAL A 91 -0.50 -3.80 -3.78
N ARG A 92 -1.70 -3.23 -3.89
CA ARG A 92 -1.92 -1.94 -4.57
C ARG A 92 -1.13 -0.81 -3.90
N ALA A 93 -1.25 -0.69 -2.58
CA ALA A 93 -0.55 0.35 -1.83
C ALA A 93 0.97 0.21 -1.92
N THR A 94 1.48 -1.03 -1.87
CA THR A 94 2.91 -1.35 -2.05
C THR A 94 3.39 -0.94 -3.44
N GLY A 95 2.66 -1.36 -4.49
CA GLY A 95 2.99 -1.02 -5.87
C GLY A 95 2.99 0.49 -6.13
N GLU A 96 2.05 1.23 -5.52
CA GLU A 96 1.98 2.69 -5.64
C GLU A 96 3.16 3.39 -4.98
N ARG A 97 3.55 2.99 -3.76
CA ARG A 97 4.75 3.51 -3.08
C ARG A 97 6.01 3.23 -3.89
N VAL A 98 6.21 1.98 -4.33
CA VAL A 98 7.35 1.57 -5.16
C VAL A 98 7.43 2.41 -6.43
N ARG A 99 6.32 2.52 -7.19
CA ARG A 99 6.29 3.28 -8.44
C ARG A 99 6.65 4.75 -8.20
N LYS A 100 6.05 5.38 -7.19
CA LYS A 100 6.33 6.79 -6.85
C LYS A 100 7.81 7.00 -6.53
N THR A 101 8.39 6.13 -5.70
CA THR A 101 9.80 6.22 -5.32
C THR A 101 10.72 6.01 -6.51
N ALA A 102 10.46 5.00 -7.35
CA ALA A 102 11.26 4.74 -8.54
C ALA A 102 11.25 5.94 -9.50
N LEU A 103 10.08 6.53 -9.78
CA LEU A 103 9.98 7.73 -10.62
C LEU A 103 10.73 8.93 -10.01
N THR A 104 10.62 9.14 -8.69
CA THR A 104 11.35 10.22 -8.01
C THR A 104 12.87 10.08 -8.14
N ILE A 105 13.38 8.85 -8.14
CA ILE A 105 14.81 8.58 -8.36
C ILE A 105 15.15 8.84 -9.83
N LEU A 106 14.40 8.25 -10.76
CA LEU A 106 14.64 8.36 -12.20
C LEU A 106 14.59 9.80 -12.71
N ASP A 107 13.68 10.63 -12.19
CA ASP A 107 13.56 12.05 -12.54
C ASP A 107 14.79 12.89 -12.15
N GLN A 108 15.60 12.40 -11.19
CA GLN A 108 16.83 13.08 -10.74
C GLN A 108 18.09 12.59 -11.46
N LEU A 109 18.00 11.55 -12.29
CA LEU A 109 19.13 11.01 -13.02
C LEU A 109 19.25 11.67 -14.39
N ASP A 110 20.38 12.35 -14.63
CA ASP A 110 20.78 12.83 -15.96
C ASP A 110 21.37 11.66 -16.78
N THR A 111 20.53 10.67 -17.05
CA THR A 111 20.90 9.44 -17.77
C THR A 111 19.90 9.13 -18.88
N ALA A 112 20.36 8.47 -19.93
CA ALA A 112 19.46 7.95 -20.95
C ALA A 112 18.62 6.80 -20.36
N GLN A 113 17.31 6.97 -20.39
CA GLN A 113 16.33 5.99 -19.91
C GLN A 113 15.51 5.47 -21.08
N VAL A 114 15.25 4.16 -21.08
CA VAL A 114 14.25 3.55 -21.96
C VAL A 114 12.90 4.09 -21.54
N GLY A 115 12.08 4.51 -22.51
CA GLY A 115 10.75 5.05 -22.24
C GLY A 115 9.93 4.09 -21.36
N ASP A 116 9.05 4.66 -20.55
CA ASP A 116 8.22 3.98 -19.54
C ASP A 116 7.17 2.99 -20.12
N GLY A 117 7.28 2.66 -21.40
CA GLY A 117 6.32 1.83 -22.13
C GLY A 117 4.99 2.53 -22.39
N THR A 118 4.84 3.83 -22.09
CA THR A 118 3.66 4.60 -22.46
C THR A 118 3.65 4.80 -23.98
N PRO A 119 2.63 4.28 -24.70
CA PRO A 119 2.51 4.50 -26.13
C PRO A 119 2.35 6.00 -26.42
N PRO A 120 2.91 6.52 -27.53
CA PRO A 120 2.66 7.90 -27.94
C PRO A 120 1.16 8.20 -27.99
N GLY A 121 0.71 9.24 -27.28
CA GLY A 121 -0.69 9.69 -27.28
C GLY A 121 -1.55 9.26 -26.08
N LEU A 122 -0.98 8.62 -25.05
CA LEU A 122 -1.69 8.28 -23.80
C LEU A 122 -1.11 9.06 -22.60
N ASP A 123 -1.28 10.38 -22.58
CA ASP A 123 -0.94 11.19 -21.40
C ASP A 123 -1.97 10.96 -20.28
N ARG A 124 -1.56 10.25 -19.23
CA ARG A 124 -2.41 9.95 -18.06
C ARG A 124 -2.85 11.21 -17.29
N ASP A 125 -2.11 12.31 -17.43
CA ASP A 125 -2.45 13.62 -16.88
C ASP A 125 -3.73 14.22 -17.51
N ALA A 126 -4.07 13.85 -18.75
CA ALA A 126 -5.34 14.23 -19.36
C ALA A 126 -6.50 13.40 -18.77
N ALA A 127 -6.30 12.09 -18.61
CA ALA A 127 -7.32 11.17 -18.09
C ALA A 127 -7.69 11.44 -16.61
N GLN A 128 -6.75 11.91 -15.79
CA GLN A 128 -7.04 12.30 -14.40
C GLN A 128 -7.79 13.64 -14.28
N ARG A 129 -7.69 14.53 -15.27
CA ARG A 129 -8.47 15.78 -15.32
C ARG A 129 -9.91 15.57 -15.79
N GLU A 130 -10.17 14.47 -16.50
CA GLU A 130 -11.49 14.15 -17.07
C GLU A 130 -12.38 13.30 -16.17
N ALA A 131 -11.89 12.79 -15.04
CA ALA A 131 -12.74 12.11 -14.07
C ALA A 131 -13.64 13.13 -13.34
N PRO A 132 -14.99 13.07 -13.48
CA PRO A 132 -15.85 13.99 -12.78
C PRO A 132 -15.76 13.72 -11.27
N ALA A 133 -15.51 14.77 -10.51
CA ALA A 133 -15.62 14.79 -9.05
C ALA A 133 -17.00 14.23 -8.67
N GLN A 134 -17.03 13.02 -8.10
CA GLN A 134 -18.23 12.52 -7.45
C GLN A 134 -18.57 13.49 -6.32
N ALA A 135 -19.60 14.30 -6.56
CA ALA A 135 -20.11 15.28 -5.61
C ALA A 135 -20.40 14.56 -4.29
N GLN A 136 -19.63 14.94 -3.26
CA GLN A 136 -19.87 14.57 -1.88
C GLN A 136 -21.23 15.14 -1.45
N ALA A 137 -22.27 14.30 -1.43
CA ALA A 137 -23.48 14.62 -0.70
C ALA A 137 -23.17 14.52 0.80
N SER A 138 -22.97 15.67 1.44
CA SER A 138 -22.88 15.75 2.91
C SER A 138 -24.27 15.58 3.54
N PRO A 139 -24.36 14.95 4.71
CA PRO A 139 -25.63 14.60 5.36
C PRO A 139 -26.22 15.85 6.03
N THR A 140 -27.50 16.13 5.82
CA THR A 140 -28.23 17.12 6.62
C THR A 140 -29.43 16.46 7.28
N ALA A 141 -29.44 16.60 8.60
CA ALA A 141 -30.33 16.00 9.58
C ALA A 141 -31.81 16.40 9.41
N GLU A 142 -32.70 15.52 9.92
CA GLU A 142 -34.11 15.79 10.22
C GLU A 142 -34.28 17.02 11.14
N PRO A 143 -35.46 17.67 11.09
CA PRO A 143 -36.35 17.50 12.24
C PRO A 143 -37.86 17.41 11.94
N ALA A 144 -38.51 16.58 12.76
CA ALA A 144 -39.79 16.73 13.46
C ALA A 144 -41.15 16.74 12.70
N SER A 145 -42.00 15.79 13.08
CA SER A 145 -43.46 15.70 12.82
C SER A 145 -44.30 16.80 13.50
N PRO A 146 -45.57 16.99 13.07
CA PRO A 146 -46.66 16.57 13.98
C PRO A 146 -47.97 16.03 13.35
N ARG A 147 -48.54 14.99 14.00
CA ARG A 147 -49.98 14.61 14.22
C ARG A 147 -50.87 14.34 12.99
N GLN A 148 -51.89 13.46 12.98
CA GLN A 148 -52.47 12.39 13.80
C GLN A 148 -53.57 11.77 12.91
N ALA A 149 -53.75 10.44 12.89
CA ALA A 149 -55.06 9.78 12.72
C ALA A 149 -54.96 8.27 13.04
N THR A 150 -55.59 7.86 14.15
CA THR A 150 -56.05 6.50 14.48
C THR A 150 -57.17 6.04 13.52
N PRO A 151 -57.59 4.76 13.41
CA PRO A 151 -57.62 3.66 14.41
C PRO A 151 -57.04 2.32 13.84
N SER A 152 -56.91 1.18 14.53
CA SER A 152 -57.90 0.40 15.29
C SER A 152 -57.22 -0.74 16.07
N LEU A 153 -57.94 -1.24 17.06
CA LEU A 153 -57.62 -2.21 18.11
C LEU A 153 -57.37 -3.64 17.60
N GLU A 154 -56.41 -4.36 18.22
CA GLU A 154 -56.65 -5.67 18.87
C GLU A 154 -55.47 -6.07 19.81
N PRO A 155 -55.71 -6.82 20.90
CA PRO A 155 -54.73 -7.00 21.97
C PRO A 155 -53.97 -8.34 21.87
N ALA A 156 -52.64 -8.31 22.10
CA ALA A 156 -51.86 -9.49 22.41
C ALA A 156 -51.08 -9.30 23.72
N THR A 157 -51.31 -10.26 24.61
CA THR A 157 -50.98 -10.36 26.04
C THR A 157 -49.47 -10.27 26.35
N ARG A 158 -49.10 -9.55 27.43
CA ARG A 158 -47.73 -9.53 27.99
C ARG A 158 -47.45 -10.78 28.87
N PRO A 159 -46.15 -11.10 29.10
CA PRO A 159 -45.69 -12.40 29.61
C PRO A 159 -45.57 -12.44 31.14
N ALA A 160 -45.46 -13.66 31.68
CA ALA A 160 -45.12 -13.92 33.08
C ALA A 160 -43.59 -13.97 33.30
N PRO A 161 -43.07 -13.48 34.45
CA PRO A 161 -41.65 -13.53 34.78
C PRO A 161 -41.27 -14.84 35.47
N VAL A 162 -40.06 -15.34 35.20
CA VAL A 162 -39.36 -16.31 36.05
C VAL A 162 -38.14 -15.65 36.66
N SER A 163 -38.06 -15.67 37.99
CA SER A 163 -36.87 -15.32 38.78
C SER A 163 -36.21 -16.62 39.31
N PRO A 164 -35.11 -16.53 40.09
CA PRO A 164 -33.76 -16.91 39.69
C PRO A 164 -33.35 -18.28 40.27
N PHE A 165 -32.25 -18.85 39.78
CA PHE A 165 -31.57 -19.94 40.50
C PHE A 165 -30.06 -19.70 40.52
N GLU A 166 -29.54 -19.45 41.72
CA GLU A 166 -28.14 -19.65 42.09
C GLU A 166 -27.82 -21.15 42.13
N GLY A 167 -26.61 -21.53 41.72
CA GLY A 167 -26.12 -22.91 41.88
C GLY A 167 -24.64 -23.06 41.52
N ARG A 168 -23.79 -23.07 42.55
CA ARG A 168 -22.35 -23.42 42.54
C ARG A 168 -22.06 -24.78 41.89
N GLY A 169 -20.85 -24.95 41.33
CA GLY A 169 -20.28 -26.29 41.15
C GLY A 169 -18.96 -26.35 40.37
N LEU A 170 -17.86 -26.39 41.14
CA LEU A 170 -16.51 -26.95 40.88
C LEU A 170 -15.63 -26.34 39.78
#